data_AF-A0A0C3RJ81-F1
#
_entry.id   AF-A0A0C3RJ81-F1
#
_cell.length_a   1.000
_cell.length_b   1.000
_cell.length_c   1.000
_cell.angle_alpha   90.00
_cell.angle_beta   90.00
_cell.angle_gamma   90.00
#
_symmetry.space_group_name_H-M   'P 1'
#
loop_
_entity.id
_entity.type
_entity.pdbx_description
1 polymer ?
#
loop_
_entity_poly.entity_id
_entity_poly.type
_entity_poly.pdbx_seq_one_letter_code
_entity_poly.pdbx_strand_id
1 'polypeptide(L)'
;MSREEKDQAVLLLKLALERDPEYVKAMVVMGQTLMQKGLMEDAIEYLELAISKLSLAGHPTEVENVDLLILSSQWAGVVYMK
;
A
#
# COMPACT_ATOMS: atom_id res chain seq x y z
N MET A 1 14.17 9.46 -5.96
CA MET A 1 14.51 8.35 -5.04
C MET A 1 15.53 7.43 -5.68
N SER A 2 16.73 7.39 -5.11
CA SER A 2 17.77 6.42 -5.43
C SER A 2 17.34 4.99 -5.03
N ARG A 3 18.08 3.98 -5.48
CA ARG A 3 17.81 2.58 -5.12
C ARG A 3 17.89 2.39 -3.59
N GLU A 4 18.88 3.01 -2.95
CA GLU A 4 19.08 2.96 -1.49
C GLU A 4 17.96 3.65 -0.70
N GLU A 5 17.45 4.79 -1.18
CA GLU A 5 16.31 5.47 -0.54
C GLU A 5 15.03 4.61 -0.61
N LYS A 6 14.83 3.87 -1.71
CA LYS A 6 13.74 2.89 -1.83
C LYS A 6 13.93 1.68 -0.92
N ASP A 7 15.16 1.26 -0.66
CA ASP A 7 15.46 0.18 0.30
C ASP A 7 15.16 0.62 1.73
N GLN A 8 15.54 1.85 2.10
CA GLN A 8 15.25 2.40 3.42
C GLN A 8 13.76 2.64 3.66
N ALA A 9 13.01 3.09 2.64
CA ALA A 9 11.56 3.25 2.73
C ALA A 9 10.85 1.94 3.07
N VAL A 10 11.23 0.84 2.41
CA VAL A 10 10.68 -0.50 2.70
C VAL A 10 10.95 -0.91 4.15
N LEU A 11 12.15 -0.66 4.68
CA LEU A 11 12.47 -0.99 6.07
C LEU A 11 11.61 -0.21 7.08
N LEU A 12 11.44 1.09 6.88
CA LEU A 12 10.62 1.93 7.75
C LEU A 12 9.14 1.55 7.70
N LEU A 13 8.64 1.20 6.51
CA LEU A 13 7.26 0.76 6.33
C LEU A 13 7.00 -0.60 6.96
N LYS A 14 7.96 -1.53 6.89
CA LYS A 14 7.89 -2.80 7.63
C LYS A 14 7.80 -2.56 9.13
N LEU A 15 8.65 -1.69 9.68
CA LEU A 15 8.59 -1.33 11.10
C LEU A 15 7.23 -0.71 11.48
N ALA A 16 6.66 0.14 10.62
CA ALA A 16 5.34 0.70 10.87
C ALA A 16 4.26 -0.38 10.93
N LEU A 17 4.29 -1.35 10.02
CA LEU A 17 3.34 -2.47 9.98
C LEU A 17 3.57 -3.50 11.10
N GLU A 18 4.80 -3.67 11.58
CA GLU A 18 5.10 -4.47 12.78
C GLU A 18 4.52 -3.83 14.04
N ARG A 19 4.49 -2.49 14.10
CA ARG A 19 3.92 -1.74 15.24
C ARG A 19 2.39 -1.68 15.17
N ASP A 20 1.84 -1.48 13.98
CA ASP A 20 0.42 -1.49 13.72
C ASP A 20 0.10 -2.25 12.43
N PRO A 21 -0.28 -3.54 12.55
CA PRO A 21 -0.64 -4.38 11.42
C PRO A 21 -1.90 -3.91 10.67
N GLU A 22 -2.70 -3.02 11.25
CA GLU A 22 -3.91 -2.47 10.62
C GLU A 22 -3.65 -1.11 9.96
N TYR A 23 -2.40 -0.64 9.93
CA TYR A 23 -2.08 0.68 9.39
C TYR A 23 -2.14 0.72 7.87
N VAL A 24 -3.35 0.91 7.34
CA VAL A 24 -3.69 0.89 5.91
C VAL A 24 -2.81 1.83 5.09
N LYS A 25 -2.52 3.03 5.61
CA LYS A 25 -1.66 4.00 4.92
C LYS A 25 -0.26 3.46 4.66
N ALA A 26 0.33 2.74 5.63
CA ALA A 26 1.62 2.10 5.43
C ALA A 26 1.54 0.98 4.38
N MET A 27 0.43 0.25 4.29
CA MET A 27 0.22 -0.75 3.23
C MET A 27 0.19 -0.11 1.84
N VAL A 28 -0.57 0.99 1.67
CA VAL A 28 -0.64 1.71 0.38
C VAL A 28 0.73 2.25 -0.03
N VAL A 29 1.46 2.88 0.90
CA VAL A 29 2.80 3.42 0.63
C VAL A 29 3.82 2.31 0.37
N MET A 30 3.69 1.14 1.01
CA MET A 30 4.50 -0.04 0.71
C MET A 30 4.26 -0.53 -0.71
N GLY A 31 3.00 -0.70 -1.12
CA GLY A 31 2.64 -1.08 -2.49
C GLY A 31 3.25 -0.13 -3.52
N GLN A 32 3.08 1.18 -3.35
CA GLN A 32 3.69 2.19 -4.22
C GLN A 32 5.22 2.11 -4.26
N THR A 33 5.87 1.90 -3.11
CA THR A 33 7.33 1.78 -3.01
C THR A 33 7.84 0.55 -3.77
N LEU A 34 7.14 -0.59 -3.66
CA LEU A 34 7.46 -1.83 -4.36
C LEU A 34 7.27 -1.70 -5.88
N MET A 35 6.19 -1.04 -6.32
CA MET A 35 6.01 -0.70 -7.74
C MET A 35 7.18 0.11 -8.30
N GLN A 36 7.65 1.11 -7.54
CA GLN A 36 8.80 1.92 -7.96
C GLN A 36 10.11 1.12 -8.01
N LYS A 37 10.20 -0.03 -7.34
CA LYS A 37 11.33 -0.96 -7.39
C LYS A 37 11.18 -2.01 -8.49
N GLY A 38 10.02 -2.10 -9.14
CA GLY A 38 9.70 -3.11 -10.14
C GLY A 38 9.25 -4.45 -9.54
N LEU A 39 8.96 -4.49 -8.23
CA LEU A 39 8.46 -5.68 -7.53
C LEU A 39 6.94 -5.66 -7.57
N MET A 40 6.36 -6.08 -8.70
CA MET A 40 4.94 -5.93 -8.98
C MET A 40 4.10 -6.93 -8.19
N GLU A 41 4.58 -8.17 -8.04
CA GLU A 41 3.93 -9.24 -7.29
C GLU A 41 3.80 -8.88 -5.81
N ASP A 42 4.89 -8.41 -5.19
CA ASP A 42 4.83 -7.95 -3.80
C ASP A 42 3.94 -6.71 -3.65
N ALA A 43 3.96 -5.81 -4.64
CA ALA A 43 3.15 -4.60 -4.60
C ALA A 43 1.65 -4.89 -4.58
N ILE A 44 1.18 -5.82 -5.41
CA ILE A 44 -0.25 -6.14 -5.49
C ILE A 44 -0.76 -6.69 -4.17
N GLU A 45 0.02 -7.53 -3.48
CA GLU A 45 -0.37 -8.10 -2.17
C GLU A 45 -0.69 -7.00 -1.14
N TYR A 46 0.17 -5.97 -1.01
CA TYR A 46 -0.07 -4.88 -0.07
C TYR A 46 -1.24 -3.98 -0.47
N LEU A 47 -1.47 -3.77 -1.77
CA LEU A 47 -2.57 -2.96 -2.27
C LEU A 47 -3.91 -3.67 -2.06
N GLU A 48 -3.97 -4.97 -2.30
CA GLU A 48 -5.16 -5.79 -2.04
C GLU A 48 -5.45 -5.92 -0.55
N LEU A 49 -4.40 -6.04 0.27
CA LEU A 49 -4.56 -6.03 1.72
C LEU A 49 -5.16 -4.70 2.19
N ALA A 50 -4.69 -3.57 1.68
CA ALA A 50 -5.26 -2.26 2.00
C ALA A 50 -6.75 -2.16 1.61
N ILE A 51 -7.12 -2.61 0.40
CA ILE A 51 -8.51 -2.64 -0.07
C ILE A 51 -9.37 -3.51 0.85
N SER A 52 -8.87 -4.69 1.22
CA SER A 52 -9.57 -5.64 2.09
C SER A 52 -9.82 -5.02 3.46
N LYS A 53 -8.81 -4.39 4.08
CA LYS A 53 -8.96 -3.71 5.37
C LYS A 53 -9.97 -2.57 5.34
N LEU A 54 -9.92 -1.72 4.32
CA LEU A 54 -10.86 -0.62 4.14
C LEU A 54 -12.29 -1.11 3.90
N SER A 55 -12.45 -2.23 3.20
CA SER A 55 -13.77 -2.82 2.92
C SER A 55 -14.36 -3.56 4.13
N LEU A 56 -13.52 -4.19 4.95
CA LEU A 56 -13.92 -4.87 6.19
C LEU A 56 -14.29 -3.89 7.30
N ALA A 57 -13.70 -2.69 7.32
CA ALA A 57 -14.03 -1.63 8.27
C ALA A 57 -15.45 -1.04 8.09
N GLY A 58 -16.20 -1.47 7.07
CA GLY A 58 -17.52 -0.95 6.73
C GLY A 58 -17.44 0.12 5.64
N HIS A 59 -18.37 1.09 5.65
CA HIS A 59 -18.27 2.22 4.72
C HIS A 59 -17.19 3.16 5.25
N PRO A 60 -16.09 3.43 4.53
CA PRO A 60 -15.12 4.42 4.94
C PRO A 60 -15.81 5.80 4.94
N THR A 61 -16.26 6.24 6.10
CA THR A 61 -16.92 7.55 6.28
C THR A 61 -15.91 8.67 6.43
N GLU A 62 -14.68 8.34 6.81
CA GLU A 62 -13.56 9.26 6.86
C GLU A 62 -13.00 9.47 5.45
N VAL A 63 -12.82 10.74 5.08
CA VAL A 63 -12.29 11.15 3.76
C VAL A 63 -10.95 10.48 3.47
N GLU A 64 -10.07 10.36 4.47
CA GLU A 64 -8.77 9.69 4.32
C GLU A 64 -8.92 8.21 3.90
N ASN A 65 -9.89 7.50 4.45
CA ASN A 65 -10.12 6.09 4.12
C ASN A 65 -10.68 5.92 2.70
N VAL A 66 -11.51 6.86 2.23
CA VAL A 66 -11.98 6.91 0.84
C VAL A 66 -10.82 7.19 -0.11
N ASP A 67 -9.96 8.17 0.21
CA ASP A 67 -8.79 8.51 -0.61
C ASP A 67 -7.83 7.32 -0.70
N LEU A 68 -7.57 6.64 0.41
CA LEU A 68 -6.72 5.43 0.43
C LEU A 68 -7.33 4.31 -0.41
N LEU A 69 -8.66 4.11 -0.38
CA LEU A 69 -9.35 3.10 -1.19
C LEU A 69 -9.24 3.40 -2.69
N ILE A 70 -9.40 4.67 -3.08
CA ILE A 70 -9.24 5.11 -4.46
C ILE A 70 -7.81 4.85 -4.92
N LEU A 71 -6.82 5.27 -4.13
CA LEU A 71 -5.41 5.08 -4.47
C LEU A 71 -5.06 3.60 -4.58
N SER A 72 -5.41 2.78 -3.59
CA SER A 72 -5.08 1.35 -3.60
C SER A 72 -5.71 0.64 -4.80
N SER A 73 -6.96 0.96 -5.14
CA SER A 73 -7.65 0.38 -6.30
C SER A 73 -7.02 0.81 -7.63
N GLN A 74 -6.63 2.08 -7.77
CA GLN A 74 -5.94 2.58 -8.96
C GLN A 74 -4.60 1.86 -9.15
N TRP A 75 -3.78 1.80 -8.10
CA TRP A 75 -2.47 1.17 -8.19
C TRP A 75 -2.56 -0.32 -8.44
N ALA A 76 -3.52 -1.02 -7.81
CA ALA A 76 -3.77 -2.44 -8.08
C ALA A 76 -4.07 -2.66 -9.58
N GLY A 77 -4.95 -1.84 -10.17
CA GLY A 77 -5.22 -1.88 -11.61
C GLY A 77 -3.98 -1.64 -12.48
N VAL A 78 -3.10 -0.70 -12.11
CA VAL A 78 -1.84 -0.46 -12.84
C VAL A 78 -0.90 -1.67 -12.75
N VAL A 79 -0.81 -2.30 -11.59
CA VAL A 79 0.01 -3.51 -11.41
C VAL A 79 -0.51 -4.65 -12.27
N TYR A 80 -1.83 -4.86 -12.34
CA TYR A 80 -2.44 -5.90 -13.18
C TYR A 80 -2.23 -5.71 -14.68
N MET A 81 -1.93 -4.49 -15.15
CA MET A 81 -1.73 -4.18 -16.57
C MET A 81 -0.26 -4.32 -17.05
N LYS A 82 0.69 -4.60 -16.15
CA LYS A 82 2.12 -4.70 -16.46
C LYS A 82 2.63 -6.11 -16.32
#